data_AF-A0A5C4WUJ9-F1
#
_entry.id   AF-A0A5C4WUJ9-F1
#
_cell.length_a   1.000
_cell.length_b   1.000
_cell.length_c   1.000
_cell.angle_alpha   90.00
_cell.angle_beta   90.00
_cell.angle_gamma   90.00
#
_symmetry.space_group_name_H-M   'P 1'
#
loop_
_entity.id
_entity.type
_entity.pdbx_description
1 polymer ?
#
loop_
_entity_poly.entity_id
_entity_poly.type
_entity_poly.pdbx_seq_one_letter_code
_entity_poly.pdbx_strand_id
1 'polypeptide(L)'
;MATMDLRPELLFPPVPHERVERLGAEIDRIARLIEDGRVPEARLSLAAFNERTGHGYELSDFAAYWESESLQDIARNAARPYPPRVPDITREELAEIVRRIMEADQETDYYLKLLDVNVPHPRVSDLIFWPPEELRDATPEQIVDIALSYRPISPSESPDRLRAGMVARLKEQGWIRSPEVAAAFAKAPRERFAPEAPSLAAAYSAALIAELVGPEGLVVTVDIDPFVTERATRFLADTGYPQVKVVLGDAEHVGDEDGPYDAILVTAGAWDCPWGRLLAPGGRLVVPLRFCGITRSITFVRYGDRLAGLDPEVCGFVPMQGTGAHEEQVAALAGGAVTLTLDGGPALDTAALDRALTGDPAELWTGVVVRPDEPFDTAALWLATHEDTFGVIWQSPDHDLVRPVLRWFCPALITPDSFAYLTYREDETGERRIEFGVHGHGPLGPELARRLAAHLRTWDRDWRHHPGPRFTLHPADAMPPAPATGRIFPKRHTHLVIDWA
;
A
#
# COMPACT_ATOMS: atom_id res chain seq x y z
N MET A 1 23.48 21.06 -13.77
CA MET A 1 23.67 22.29 -12.97
C MET A 1 24.61 21.95 -11.82
N ALA A 2 25.42 22.90 -11.34
CA ALA A 2 26.42 22.61 -10.32
C ALA A 2 25.75 22.25 -8.98
N THR A 3 26.16 21.12 -8.38
CA THR A 3 25.82 20.72 -7.00
C THR A 3 26.24 21.82 -6.03
N MET A 4 25.32 22.23 -5.15
CA MET A 4 25.60 23.23 -4.13
C MET A 4 26.15 22.55 -2.88
N ASP A 5 27.18 23.13 -2.27
CA ASP A 5 27.69 22.63 -0.99
C ASP A 5 26.77 23.12 0.14
N LEU A 6 26.17 22.19 0.88
CA LEU A 6 25.32 22.49 2.04
C LEU A 6 26.20 22.87 3.23
N ARG A 7 25.76 23.85 4.03
CA ARG A 7 26.46 24.20 5.28
C ARG A 7 26.50 23.00 6.25
N PRO A 8 27.49 22.93 7.16
CA PRO A 8 27.71 21.77 8.02
C PRO A 8 26.49 21.28 8.83
N GLU A 9 25.60 22.19 9.22
CA GLU A 9 24.38 21.89 9.99
C GLU A 9 23.30 21.15 9.17
N LEU A 10 23.39 21.22 7.84
CA LEU A 10 22.47 20.56 6.90
C LEU A 10 23.08 19.28 6.28
N LEU A 11 24.34 18.97 6.56
CA LEU A 11 24.99 17.76 6.07
C LEU A 11 24.57 16.53 6.88
N PHE A 12 24.61 15.37 6.24
CA PHE A 12 24.40 14.08 6.88
C PHE A 12 25.49 13.84 7.96
N PRO A 13 25.13 13.78 9.25
CA PRO A 13 26.12 13.79 10.32
C PRO A 13 26.77 12.40 10.48
N PRO A 14 28.11 12.31 10.56
CA PRO A 14 28.78 11.05 10.85
C PRO A 14 28.48 10.61 12.29
N VAL A 15 28.28 9.30 12.49
CA VAL A 15 28.03 8.73 13.82
C VAL A 15 29.25 7.96 14.33
N PRO A 16 29.74 8.26 15.53
CA PRO A 16 30.81 7.48 16.16
C PRO A 16 30.35 6.04 16.43
N HIS A 17 31.18 5.06 16.11
CA HIS A 17 30.85 3.64 16.30
C HIS A 17 30.46 3.30 17.74
N GLU A 18 31.20 3.83 18.73
CA GLU A 18 30.91 3.65 20.16
C GLU A 18 29.50 4.15 20.55
N ARG A 19 29.02 5.21 19.91
CA ARG A 19 27.67 5.74 20.15
C ARG A 19 26.61 4.78 19.61
N VAL A 20 26.85 4.18 18.45
CA VAL A 20 25.96 3.18 17.84
C VAL A 20 25.89 1.94 18.72
N GLU A 21 27.01 1.40 19.17
CA GLU A 21 27.02 0.21 20.05
C GLU A 21 26.27 0.45 21.35
N ARG A 22 26.51 1.59 21.99
CA ARG A 22 25.83 1.96 23.24
C ARG A 22 24.31 2.07 23.06
N LEU A 23 23.85 2.72 22.00
CA LEU A 23 22.41 2.85 21.74
C LEU A 23 21.79 1.52 21.32
N GLY A 24 22.51 0.69 20.56
CA GLY A 24 22.06 -0.66 20.21
C GLY A 24 21.80 -1.53 21.44
N ALA A 25 22.69 -1.51 22.43
CA ALA A 25 22.49 -2.23 23.70
C ALA A 25 21.25 -1.75 24.48
N GLU A 26 20.86 -0.50 24.30
CA GLU A 26 19.70 0.09 24.98
C GLU A 26 18.40 -0.16 24.24
N ILE A 27 18.42 -0.12 22.91
CA ILE A 27 17.31 -0.54 22.05
C ILE A 27 17.00 -2.02 22.30
N ASP A 28 18.01 -2.90 22.33
CA ASP A 28 17.84 -4.32 22.67
C ASP A 28 17.22 -4.50 24.06
N ARG A 29 17.61 -3.68 25.03
CA ARG A 29 16.99 -3.70 26.36
C ARG A 29 15.53 -3.29 26.32
N ILE A 30 15.17 -2.23 25.59
CA ILE A 30 13.78 -1.76 25.46
C ILE A 30 12.93 -2.84 24.78
N ALA A 31 13.43 -3.43 23.69
CA ALA A 31 12.76 -4.51 22.96
C ALA A 31 12.47 -5.73 23.87
N ARG A 32 13.46 -6.18 24.65
CA ARG A 32 13.26 -7.29 25.62
C ARG A 32 12.23 -6.96 26.69
N LEU A 33 12.19 -5.73 27.18
CA LEU A 33 11.16 -5.33 28.15
C LEU A 33 9.75 -5.38 27.54
N ILE A 34 9.61 -5.09 26.24
CA ILE A 34 8.35 -5.21 25.52
C ILE A 34 7.97 -6.69 25.39
N GLU A 35 8.89 -7.55 24.92
CA GLU A 35 8.68 -8.99 24.78
C GLU A 35 8.28 -9.67 26.11
N ASP A 36 8.94 -9.29 27.20
CA ASP A 36 8.67 -9.80 28.54
C ASP A 36 7.32 -9.28 29.13
N GLY A 37 6.58 -8.45 28.39
CA GLY A 37 5.31 -7.86 28.83
C GLY A 37 5.48 -6.77 29.90
N ARG A 38 6.69 -6.26 30.11
CA ARG A 38 7.07 -5.25 31.12
C ARG A 38 6.90 -3.83 30.58
N VAL A 39 5.69 -3.55 30.08
CA VAL A 39 5.33 -2.31 29.39
C VAL A 39 5.61 -1.03 30.21
N PRO A 40 5.34 -0.96 31.53
CA PRO A 40 5.65 0.23 32.32
C PRO A 40 7.15 0.55 32.37
N GLU A 41 8.02 -0.44 32.53
CA GLU A 41 9.48 -0.24 32.53
C GLU A 41 10.02 0.07 31.13
N ALA A 42 9.43 -0.53 30.09
CA ALA A 42 9.74 -0.20 28.70
C ALA A 42 9.44 1.28 28.40
N ARG A 43 8.27 1.79 28.84
CA ARG A 43 7.90 3.22 28.68
C ARG A 43 8.88 4.18 29.35
N LEU A 44 9.32 3.86 30.57
CA LEU A 44 10.31 4.68 31.28
C LEU A 44 11.67 4.69 30.57
N SER A 45 12.11 3.51 30.11
CA SER A 45 13.36 3.37 29.38
C SER A 45 13.32 4.10 28.03
N LEU A 46 12.20 4.00 27.31
CA LEU A 46 11.94 4.72 26.07
C LEU A 46 11.94 6.24 26.26
N ALA A 47 11.28 6.74 27.31
CA ALA A 47 11.26 8.17 27.60
C ALA A 47 12.67 8.73 27.84
N ALA A 48 13.49 8.03 28.62
CA ALA A 48 14.89 8.40 28.84
C ALA A 48 15.73 8.30 27.56
N PHE A 49 15.46 7.29 26.73
CA PHE A 49 16.11 7.11 25.43
C PHE A 49 15.81 8.28 24.48
N ASN A 50 14.55 8.67 24.37
CA ASN A 50 14.10 9.81 23.57
C ASN A 50 14.69 11.14 24.06
N GLU A 51 14.67 11.38 25.38
CA GLU A 51 15.26 12.59 25.96
C GLU A 51 16.75 12.72 25.62
N ARG A 52 17.51 11.61 25.72
CA ARG A 52 18.95 11.61 25.47
C ARG A 52 19.32 11.70 23.99
N THR A 53 18.50 11.12 23.12
CA THR A 53 18.77 11.09 21.68
C THR A 53 18.17 12.28 20.94
N GLY A 54 17.16 12.93 21.52
CA GLY A 54 16.39 14.01 20.90
C GLY A 54 15.34 13.51 19.90
N HIS A 55 15.03 12.22 19.91
CA HIS A 55 14.03 11.58 19.04
C HIS A 55 12.70 11.38 19.77
N GLY A 56 11.66 11.01 19.02
CA GLY A 56 10.31 10.74 19.53
C GLY A 56 9.83 9.33 19.21
N TYR A 57 10.65 8.31 19.49
CA TYR A 57 10.27 6.91 19.25
C TYR A 57 9.11 6.47 20.15
N GLU A 58 8.25 5.60 19.63
CA GLU A 58 7.21 4.89 20.35
C GLU A 58 7.62 3.45 20.69
N LEU A 59 6.85 2.77 21.54
CA LEU A 59 7.15 1.37 21.88
C LEU A 59 7.04 0.44 20.67
N SER A 60 6.12 0.75 19.74
CA SER A 60 5.96 0.01 18.49
C SER A 60 7.22 0.02 17.63
N ASP A 61 8.02 1.10 17.68
CA ASP A 61 9.24 1.22 16.88
C ASP A 61 10.33 0.23 17.33
N PHE A 62 10.21 -0.29 18.56
CA PHE A 62 11.12 -1.29 19.13
C PHE A 62 10.46 -2.65 19.34
N ALA A 63 9.16 -2.78 19.03
CA ALA A 63 8.46 -4.05 19.08
C ALA A 63 8.65 -4.76 17.74
N ALA A 64 9.23 -5.96 17.77
CA ALA A 64 9.47 -6.76 16.57
C ALA A 64 10.31 -6.04 15.48
N TYR A 65 11.15 -5.07 15.86
CA TYR A 65 11.96 -4.29 14.90
C TYR A 65 12.87 -5.21 14.04
N TRP A 66 13.27 -6.38 14.56
CA TRP A 66 14.09 -7.38 13.85
C TRP A 66 13.38 -8.02 12.66
N GLU A 67 12.06 -7.84 12.52
CA GLU A 67 11.30 -8.27 11.34
C GLU A 67 11.47 -7.31 10.16
N SER A 68 11.88 -6.05 10.42
CA SER A 68 11.94 -4.97 9.43
C SER A 68 13.33 -4.32 9.26
N GLU A 69 14.19 -4.35 10.27
CA GLU A 69 15.51 -3.70 10.25
C GLU A 69 16.50 -4.38 11.21
N SER A 70 17.82 -4.27 10.95
CA SER A 70 18.85 -4.77 11.85
C SER A 70 19.01 -3.87 13.09
N LEU A 71 19.39 -4.45 14.24
CA LEU A 71 19.71 -3.67 15.45
C LEU A 71 20.79 -2.60 15.20
N GLN A 72 21.72 -2.89 14.29
CA GLN A 72 22.80 -1.98 13.98
C GLN A 72 22.31 -0.75 13.21
N ASP A 73 21.31 -0.91 12.34
CA ASP A 73 20.80 0.18 11.51
C ASP A 73 19.87 1.10 12.31
N ILE A 74 18.96 0.54 13.11
CA ILE A 74 18.12 1.33 14.03
C ILE A 74 18.98 2.08 15.06
N ALA A 75 20.07 1.46 15.53
CA ALA A 75 21.03 2.12 16.42
C ALA A 75 21.84 3.22 15.71
N ARG A 76 22.20 3.05 14.43
CA ARG A 76 22.84 4.11 13.63
C ARG A 76 21.89 5.29 13.44
N ASN A 77 20.61 5.02 13.16
CA ASN A 77 19.57 6.02 13.00
C ASN A 77 19.34 6.81 14.30
N ALA A 78 19.22 6.12 15.44
CA ALA A 78 19.10 6.76 16.75
C ALA A 78 20.40 7.48 17.20
N ALA A 79 21.56 7.04 16.72
CA ALA A 79 22.84 7.69 17.02
C ALA A 79 23.00 9.04 16.33
N ARG A 80 22.36 9.26 15.19
CA ARG A 80 22.36 10.55 14.50
C ARG A 80 21.53 11.57 15.28
N PRO A 81 22.01 12.81 15.41
CA PRO A 81 21.19 13.89 15.96
C PRO A 81 19.93 14.05 15.09
N TYR A 82 18.80 14.34 15.73
CA TYR A 82 17.58 14.66 15.02
C TYR A 82 17.80 15.91 14.14
N PRO A 83 17.35 15.93 12.87
CA PRO A 83 17.60 17.04 11.98
C PRO A 83 17.16 18.39 12.58
N PRO A 84 18.01 19.43 12.53
CA PRO A 84 17.68 20.71 13.13
C PRO A 84 16.67 21.48 12.27
N ARG A 85 15.83 22.27 12.93
CA ARG A 85 15.14 23.39 12.29
C ARG A 85 16.11 24.57 12.18
N VAL A 86 16.36 25.03 10.96
CA VAL A 86 17.32 26.09 10.62
C VAL A 86 16.54 27.36 10.26
N PRO A 87 16.56 28.42 11.11
CA PRO A 87 15.70 29.58 10.95
C PRO A 87 15.88 30.39 9.66
N ASP A 88 17.06 30.32 9.05
CA ASP A 88 17.47 31.07 7.86
C ASP A 88 17.84 30.14 6.69
N ILE A 89 17.27 28.94 6.65
CA ILE A 89 17.46 28.02 5.53
C ILE A 89 16.99 28.64 4.22
N THR A 90 17.86 28.61 3.21
CA THR A 90 17.55 29.24 1.92
C THR A 90 16.73 28.31 1.03
N ARG A 91 16.07 28.90 0.03
CA ARG A 91 15.35 28.15 -1.00
C ARG A 91 16.29 27.23 -1.77
N GLU A 92 17.50 27.70 -2.05
CA GLU A 92 18.54 26.94 -2.76
C GLU A 92 19.05 25.76 -1.93
N GLU A 93 19.20 25.93 -0.61
CA GLU A 93 19.55 24.84 0.32
C GLU A 93 18.45 23.79 0.39
N LEU A 94 17.18 24.21 0.48
CA LEU A 94 16.04 23.29 0.42
C LEU A 94 15.97 22.54 -0.92
N ALA A 95 16.24 23.22 -2.03
CA ALA A 95 16.22 22.59 -3.36
C ALA A 95 17.37 21.57 -3.52
N GLU A 96 18.54 21.85 -2.94
CA GLU A 96 19.64 20.88 -2.85
C GLU A 96 19.30 19.70 -1.94
N ILE A 97 18.60 19.90 -0.82
CA ILE A 97 18.09 18.81 0.02
C ILE A 97 17.10 17.94 -0.77
N VAL A 98 16.13 18.53 -1.48
CA VAL A 98 15.20 17.79 -2.35
C VAL A 98 15.92 17.05 -3.45
N ARG A 99 16.93 17.66 -4.08
CA ARG A 99 17.78 17.00 -5.08
C ARG A 99 18.48 15.78 -4.49
N ARG A 100 19.09 15.89 -3.30
CA ARG A 100 19.70 14.76 -2.60
C ARG A 100 18.68 13.67 -2.27
N ILE A 101 17.47 14.00 -1.88
CA ILE A 101 16.39 13.02 -1.68
C ILE A 101 16.03 12.29 -2.98
N MET A 102 16.03 13.00 -4.11
CA MET A 102 15.69 12.42 -5.43
C MET A 102 16.85 11.63 -6.06
N GLU A 103 18.10 11.95 -5.71
CA GLU A 103 19.32 11.37 -6.29
C GLU A 103 20.02 10.34 -5.39
N ALA A 104 19.81 10.36 -4.07
CA ALA A 104 20.58 9.58 -3.09
C ALA A 104 19.85 8.33 -2.56
N ASP A 105 20.67 7.35 -2.16
CA ASP A 105 20.26 6.00 -1.76
C ASP A 105 20.34 5.76 -0.23
N GLN A 106 21.35 6.28 0.49
CA GLN A 106 21.57 5.95 1.93
C GLN A 106 21.28 7.09 2.92
N GLU A 107 21.03 8.32 2.44
CA GLU A 107 20.88 9.52 3.28
C GLU A 107 19.45 10.08 3.27
N THR A 108 18.56 9.44 2.50
CA THR A 108 17.22 9.88 2.15
C THR A 108 16.36 10.14 3.38
N ASP A 109 16.33 9.21 4.34
CA ASP A 109 15.57 9.35 5.58
C ASP A 109 15.96 10.57 6.41
N TYR A 110 17.26 10.88 6.49
CA TYR A 110 17.73 12.05 7.22
C TYR A 110 17.31 13.33 6.50
N TYR A 111 17.49 13.38 5.18
CA TYR A 111 17.12 14.55 4.39
C TYR A 111 15.62 14.77 4.30
N LEU A 112 14.81 13.72 4.29
CA LEU A 112 13.35 13.82 4.38
C LEU A 112 12.94 14.47 5.69
N LYS A 113 13.44 13.96 6.82
CA LYS A 113 13.17 14.55 8.15
C LYS A 113 13.69 15.99 8.24
N LEU A 114 14.86 16.28 7.66
CA LEU A 114 15.40 17.64 7.59
C LEU A 114 14.52 18.57 6.76
N LEU A 115 13.98 18.09 5.65
CA LEU A 115 13.04 18.84 4.83
C LEU A 115 11.74 19.09 5.60
N ASP A 116 11.14 18.06 6.19
CA ASP A 116 9.88 18.11 6.96
C ASP A 116 9.91 19.17 8.07
N VAL A 117 11.01 19.27 8.83
CA VAL A 117 11.11 20.24 9.92
C VAL A 117 11.37 21.68 9.47
N ASN A 118 11.80 21.87 8.21
CA ASN A 118 12.20 23.16 7.66
C ASN A 118 11.21 23.74 6.65
N VAL A 119 10.17 23.02 6.25
CA VAL A 119 9.09 23.52 5.39
C VAL A 119 7.73 23.48 6.11
N PRO A 120 6.77 24.35 5.76
CA PRO A 120 5.45 24.36 6.41
C PRO A 120 4.51 23.24 5.90
N HIS A 121 4.83 22.57 4.79
CA HIS A 121 3.98 21.56 4.18
C HIS A 121 3.96 20.24 4.99
N PRO A 122 2.80 19.74 5.42
CA PRO A 122 2.68 18.65 6.40
C PRO A 122 3.02 17.27 5.84
N ARG A 123 3.09 17.15 4.51
CA ARG A 123 3.42 15.91 3.78
C ARG A 123 4.31 16.21 2.59
N VAL A 124 5.41 16.94 2.79
CA VAL A 124 6.28 17.37 1.67
C VAL A 124 6.89 16.18 0.94
N SER A 125 7.08 15.05 1.63
CA SER A 125 7.48 13.77 1.02
C SER A 125 6.50 13.29 -0.06
N ASP A 126 5.19 13.52 0.10
CA ASP A 126 4.20 13.16 -0.94
C ASP A 126 4.45 13.95 -2.23
N LEU A 127 4.96 15.19 -2.17
CA LEU A 127 5.28 15.97 -3.38
C LEU A 127 6.47 15.37 -4.16
N ILE A 128 7.29 14.54 -3.52
CA ILE A 128 8.46 13.90 -4.11
C ILE A 128 8.10 12.50 -4.60
N PHE A 129 7.46 11.69 -3.75
CA PHE A 129 7.19 10.28 -4.02
C PHE A 129 5.80 10.00 -4.63
N TRP A 130 4.83 10.88 -4.38
CA TRP A 130 3.44 10.76 -4.83
C TRP A 130 2.91 12.06 -5.45
N PRO A 131 3.66 12.72 -6.36
CA PRO A 131 3.26 14.01 -6.87
C PRO A 131 1.91 13.91 -7.61
N PRO A 132 1.02 14.92 -7.43
CA PRO A 132 -0.07 15.16 -8.35
C PRO A 132 0.39 15.13 -9.81
N GLU A 133 -0.51 14.83 -10.74
CA GLU A 133 -0.16 14.67 -12.15
C GLU A 133 0.58 15.88 -12.73
N GLU A 134 0.22 17.08 -12.28
CA GLU A 134 0.81 18.35 -12.68
C GLU A 134 2.25 18.56 -12.18
N LEU A 135 2.70 17.72 -11.22
CA LEU A 135 3.97 17.83 -10.52
C LEU A 135 4.90 16.64 -10.75
N ARG A 136 4.52 15.67 -11.60
CA ARG A 136 5.34 14.47 -11.85
C ARG A 136 6.76 14.76 -12.36
N ASP A 137 6.93 15.87 -13.09
CA ASP A 137 8.22 16.34 -13.59
C ASP A 137 8.71 17.60 -12.86
N ALA A 138 8.18 17.88 -11.66
CA ALA A 138 8.55 19.08 -10.92
C ALA A 138 10.05 19.06 -10.57
N THR A 139 10.75 20.15 -10.82
CA THR A 139 12.14 20.30 -10.38
C THR A 139 12.19 20.43 -8.85
N PRO A 140 13.34 20.13 -8.21
CA PRO A 140 13.50 20.34 -6.77
C PRO A 140 13.08 21.74 -6.31
N GLU A 141 13.36 22.76 -7.12
CA GLU A 141 12.98 24.15 -6.88
C GLU A 141 11.46 24.36 -6.89
N GLN A 142 10.73 23.70 -7.81
CA GLN A 142 9.28 23.76 -7.88
C GLN A 142 8.62 23.05 -6.68
N ILE A 143 9.18 21.91 -6.26
CA ILE A 143 8.73 21.19 -5.06
C ILE A 143 8.91 22.10 -3.83
N VAL A 144 10.05 22.76 -3.69
CA VAL A 144 10.31 23.70 -2.59
C VAL A 144 9.36 24.90 -2.62
N ASP A 145 9.06 25.47 -3.78
CA ASP A 145 8.10 26.57 -3.89
C ASP A 145 6.71 26.17 -3.38
N ILE A 146 6.26 24.96 -3.72
CA ILE A 146 4.98 24.42 -3.26
C ILE A 146 5.05 24.18 -1.74
N ALA A 147 6.14 23.56 -1.28
CA ALA A 147 6.33 23.28 0.14
C ALA A 147 6.33 24.56 0.99
N LEU A 148 7.00 25.63 0.55
CA LEU A 148 7.07 26.93 1.23
C LEU A 148 5.80 27.76 1.09
N SER A 149 5.07 27.60 -0.01
CA SER A 149 3.78 28.27 -0.23
C SER A 149 2.64 27.64 0.55
N TYR A 150 2.83 26.43 1.09
CA TYR A 150 1.85 25.80 1.96
C TYR A 150 1.50 26.73 3.12
N ARG A 151 0.21 27.07 3.19
CA ARG A 151 -0.37 27.75 4.33
C ARG A 151 -1.11 26.67 5.12
N PRO A 152 -0.70 26.42 6.38
CA PRO A 152 -1.55 25.66 7.29
C PRO A 152 -2.94 26.26 7.23
N ILE A 153 -3.94 25.38 7.11
CA ILE A 153 -5.34 25.74 7.22
C ILE A 153 -5.46 26.66 8.44
N SER A 154 -5.89 27.89 8.19
CA SER A 154 -6.03 28.86 9.28
C SER A 154 -7.01 28.25 10.30
N PRO A 155 -6.78 28.41 11.62
CA PRO A 155 -7.78 28.07 12.63
C PRO A 155 -9.14 28.75 12.42
N SER A 156 -9.21 29.72 11.50
CA SER A 156 -10.42 30.42 11.08
C SER A 156 -11.24 29.72 9.98
N GLU A 157 -10.71 28.71 9.28
CA GLU A 157 -11.50 27.93 8.32
C GLU A 157 -12.32 26.87 9.05
N SER A 158 -13.65 26.94 8.93
CA SER A 158 -14.51 25.95 9.57
C SER A 158 -14.33 24.57 8.91
N PRO A 159 -14.35 23.46 9.68
CA PRO A 159 -14.35 22.10 9.14
C PRO A 159 -15.40 21.88 8.04
N ASP A 160 -16.56 22.52 8.18
CA ASP A 160 -17.62 22.52 7.17
C ASP A 160 -17.17 23.07 5.81
N ARG A 161 -16.41 24.17 5.80
CA ARG A 161 -15.91 24.77 4.56
C ARG A 161 -14.88 23.87 3.88
N LEU A 162 -14.00 23.26 4.65
CA LEU A 162 -12.98 22.33 4.15
C LEU A 162 -13.63 21.08 3.56
N ARG A 163 -14.61 20.52 4.26
CA ARG A 163 -15.40 19.38 3.81
C ARG A 163 -16.19 19.71 2.54
N ALA A 164 -16.80 20.88 2.45
CA ALA A 164 -17.46 21.34 1.22
C ALA A 164 -16.46 21.46 0.04
N GLY A 165 -15.26 21.99 0.30
CA GLY A 165 -14.19 22.07 -0.70
C GLY A 165 -13.70 20.69 -1.16
N MET A 166 -13.54 19.74 -0.23
CA MET A 166 -13.22 18.34 -0.54
C MET A 166 -14.30 17.71 -1.43
N VAL A 167 -15.58 17.86 -1.08
CA VAL A 167 -16.70 17.34 -1.87
C VAL A 167 -16.73 17.95 -3.27
N ALA A 168 -16.52 19.25 -3.41
CA ALA A 168 -16.46 19.92 -4.71
C ALA A 168 -15.35 19.32 -5.60
N ARG A 169 -14.15 19.12 -5.04
CA ARG A 169 -13.02 18.52 -5.75
C ARG A 169 -13.29 17.07 -6.18
N LEU A 170 -13.85 16.25 -5.28
CA LEU A 170 -14.20 14.87 -5.59
C LEU A 170 -15.28 14.76 -6.68
N LYS A 171 -16.19 15.74 -6.77
CA LYS A 171 -17.16 15.83 -7.87
C LYS A 171 -16.50 16.25 -9.20
N GLU A 172 -15.63 17.26 -9.15
CA GLU A 172 -14.89 17.74 -10.33
C GLU A 172 -14.03 16.63 -10.94
N GLN A 173 -13.39 15.82 -10.11
CA GLN A 173 -12.60 14.66 -10.51
C GLN A 173 -13.45 13.43 -10.91
N GLY A 174 -14.78 13.50 -10.78
CA GLY A 174 -15.67 12.40 -11.17
C GLY A 174 -15.70 11.20 -10.20
N TRP A 175 -15.10 11.32 -9.01
CA TRP A 175 -15.16 10.30 -7.96
C TRP A 175 -16.54 10.24 -7.29
N ILE A 176 -17.14 11.40 -6.99
CA ILE A 176 -18.52 11.50 -6.53
C ILE A 176 -19.42 11.88 -7.71
N ARG A 177 -20.28 10.95 -8.12
CA ARG A 177 -21.16 11.13 -9.29
C ARG A 177 -22.63 11.35 -8.94
N SER A 178 -23.08 10.87 -7.77
CA SER A 178 -24.48 10.99 -7.35
C SER A 178 -24.71 12.14 -6.36
N PRO A 179 -25.84 12.87 -6.47
CA PRO A 179 -26.23 13.88 -5.48
C PRO A 179 -26.33 13.35 -4.05
N GLU A 180 -26.79 12.11 -3.89
CA GLU A 180 -27.00 11.46 -2.59
C GLU A 180 -25.67 11.20 -1.88
N VAL A 181 -24.66 10.69 -2.59
CA VAL A 181 -23.31 10.50 -2.04
C VAL A 181 -22.66 11.84 -1.73
N ALA A 182 -22.82 12.84 -2.60
CA ALA A 182 -22.32 14.18 -2.32
C ALA A 182 -22.93 14.79 -1.05
N ALA A 183 -24.24 14.59 -0.84
CA ALA A 183 -24.94 15.05 0.35
C ALA A 183 -24.47 14.32 1.62
N ALA A 184 -24.28 12.99 1.55
CA ALA A 184 -23.75 12.20 2.66
C ALA A 184 -22.34 12.68 3.07
N PHE A 185 -21.43 12.87 2.12
CA PHE A 185 -20.09 13.39 2.39
C PHE A 185 -20.10 14.82 2.94
N ALA A 186 -21.01 15.67 2.46
CA ALA A 186 -21.15 17.03 2.97
C ALA A 186 -21.72 17.07 4.41
N LYS A 187 -22.49 16.06 4.82
CA LYS A 187 -23.16 16.01 6.13
C LYS A 187 -22.37 15.23 7.20
N ALA A 188 -21.66 14.16 6.86
CA ALA A 188 -20.86 13.38 7.82
C ALA A 188 -19.52 14.10 8.17
N PRO A 189 -19.25 14.43 9.45
CA PRO A 189 -18.09 15.26 9.83
C PRO A 189 -16.81 14.41 9.88
N ARG A 190 -16.14 14.23 8.74
CA ARG A 190 -14.97 13.36 8.57
C ARG A 190 -13.87 13.62 9.61
N GLU A 191 -13.62 14.87 9.93
CA GLU A 191 -12.63 15.32 10.91
C GLU A 191 -12.86 14.75 12.32
N ARG A 192 -14.11 14.39 12.65
CA ARG A 192 -14.45 13.75 13.93
C ARG A 192 -14.10 12.26 13.97
N PHE A 193 -13.93 11.63 12.81
CA PHE A 193 -13.53 10.23 12.65
C PHE A 193 -12.02 10.06 12.36
N ALA A 194 -11.27 11.17 12.33
CA ALA A 194 -9.81 11.17 12.22
C ALA A 194 -9.09 11.69 13.49
N PRO A 195 -9.43 11.26 14.73
CA PRO A 195 -8.56 11.49 15.87
C PRO A 195 -7.25 10.72 15.72
N GLU A 196 -6.26 11.02 16.57
CA GLU A 196 -5.00 10.27 16.68
C GLU A 196 -5.24 8.75 16.64
N ALA A 197 -4.32 8.03 16.00
CA ALA A 197 -4.44 6.62 15.62
C ALA A 197 -4.90 5.69 16.77
N PRO A 198 -5.54 4.54 16.47
CA PRO A 198 -5.95 3.99 15.16
C PRO A 198 -7.08 4.76 14.45
N SER A 199 -7.16 4.59 13.13
CA SER A 199 -8.17 5.21 12.25
C SER A 199 -9.58 4.67 12.50
N LEU A 200 -10.61 5.53 12.44
CA LEU A 200 -12.03 5.14 12.49
C LEU A 200 -12.68 5.13 11.10
N ALA A 201 -11.92 4.76 10.06
CA ALA A 201 -12.38 4.78 8.66
C ALA A 201 -13.65 3.93 8.41
N ALA A 202 -13.77 2.76 9.06
CA ALA A 202 -14.97 1.92 8.96
C ALA A 202 -16.20 2.62 9.57
N ALA A 203 -16.05 3.28 10.73
CA ALA A 203 -17.11 4.07 11.35
C ALA A 203 -17.50 5.30 10.50
N TYR A 204 -16.53 6.00 9.90
CA TYR A 204 -16.84 7.07 8.95
C TYR A 204 -17.65 6.57 7.75
N SER A 205 -17.26 5.41 7.20
CA SER A 205 -17.99 4.77 6.09
C SER A 205 -19.41 4.38 6.52
N ALA A 206 -19.59 3.84 7.74
CA ALA A 206 -20.90 3.52 8.29
C ALA A 206 -21.80 4.76 8.46
N ALA A 207 -21.23 5.90 8.91
CA ALA A 207 -21.95 7.17 8.99
C ALA A 207 -22.40 7.67 7.59
N LEU A 208 -21.55 7.55 6.58
CA LEU A 208 -21.92 7.87 5.20
C LEU A 208 -23.06 6.98 4.68
N ILE A 209 -22.99 5.67 4.96
CA ILE A 209 -24.03 4.72 4.56
C ILE A 209 -25.34 5.02 5.30
N ALA A 210 -25.29 5.40 6.57
CA ALA A 210 -26.46 5.78 7.36
C ALA A 210 -27.22 6.98 6.74
N GLU A 211 -26.51 7.95 6.15
CA GLU A 211 -27.14 9.03 5.39
C GLU A 211 -27.82 8.55 4.10
N LEU A 212 -27.27 7.53 3.44
CA LEU A 212 -27.80 6.99 2.19
C LEU A 212 -29.03 6.12 2.40
N VAL A 213 -29.03 5.28 3.44
CA VAL A 213 -30.16 4.37 3.74
C VAL A 213 -31.29 5.09 4.47
N GLY A 214 -31.01 6.27 5.05
CA GLY A 214 -31.99 7.07 5.76
C GLY A 214 -32.38 6.50 7.13
N PRO A 215 -33.35 7.13 7.82
CA PRO A 215 -33.67 6.82 9.21
C PRO A 215 -34.28 5.42 9.44
N GLU A 216 -34.91 4.84 8.40
CA GLU A 216 -35.49 3.49 8.46
C GLU A 216 -34.50 2.40 8.01
N GLY A 217 -33.33 2.81 7.52
CA GLY A 217 -32.31 1.88 7.05
C GLY A 217 -31.47 1.32 8.20
N LEU A 218 -31.01 0.09 8.04
CA LEU A 218 -30.11 -0.56 8.97
C LEU A 218 -28.66 -0.44 8.50
N VAL A 219 -27.76 -0.07 9.41
CA VAL A 219 -26.32 -0.14 9.19
C VAL A 219 -25.69 -0.95 10.32
N VAL A 220 -25.04 -2.05 9.95
CA VAL A 220 -24.21 -2.85 10.84
C VAL A 220 -22.76 -2.70 10.40
N THR A 221 -21.87 -2.35 11.31
CA THR A 221 -20.42 -2.29 11.08
C THR A 221 -19.72 -3.22 12.05
N VAL A 222 -18.75 -3.98 11.55
CA VAL A 222 -18.06 -5.04 12.29
C VAL A 222 -16.57 -4.73 12.27
N ASP A 223 -15.92 -4.82 13.43
CA ASP A 223 -14.47 -4.72 13.55
C ASP A 223 -13.97 -5.71 14.61
N ILE A 224 -12.78 -6.27 14.39
CA ILE A 224 -12.16 -7.26 15.29
C ILE A 224 -11.49 -6.59 16.50
N ASP A 225 -11.15 -5.31 16.40
CA ASP A 225 -10.44 -4.58 17.45
C ASP A 225 -11.42 -3.95 18.46
N PRO A 226 -11.36 -4.35 19.75
CA PRO A 226 -12.19 -3.74 20.80
C PRO A 226 -11.97 -2.23 20.95
N PHE A 227 -10.74 -1.74 20.76
CA PHE A 227 -10.44 -0.32 20.87
C PHE A 227 -11.08 0.50 19.73
N VAL A 228 -11.11 -0.07 18.51
CA VAL A 228 -11.78 0.55 17.36
C VAL A 228 -13.30 0.57 17.57
N THR A 229 -13.89 -0.54 17.99
CA THR A 229 -15.35 -0.64 18.18
C THR A 229 -15.89 0.24 19.31
N GLU A 230 -15.19 0.33 20.44
CA GLU A 230 -15.56 1.23 21.54
C GLU A 230 -15.55 2.71 21.09
N ARG A 231 -14.51 3.11 20.38
CA ARG A 231 -14.40 4.47 19.82
C ARG A 231 -15.45 4.71 18.75
N ALA A 232 -15.60 3.80 17.80
CA ALA A 232 -16.62 3.87 16.75
C ALA A 232 -18.01 4.14 17.34
N THR A 233 -18.41 3.36 18.35
CA THR A 233 -19.70 3.52 19.04
C THR A 233 -19.88 4.93 19.59
N ARG A 234 -18.88 5.46 20.32
CA ARG A 234 -18.92 6.81 20.88
C ARG A 234 -18.99 7.88 19.80
N PHE A 235 -18.09 7.83 18.81
CA PHE A 235 -18.00 8.86 17.78
C PHE A 235 -19.23 8.87 16.86
N LEU A 236 -19.80 7.72 16.55
CA LEU A 236 -21.06 7.62 15.81
C LEU A 236 -22.20 8.28 16.59
N ALA A 237 -22.35 7.99 17.88
CA ALA A 237 -23.35 8.65 18.71
C ALA A 237 -23.15 10.17 18.79
N ASP A 238 -21.92 10.61 19.06
CA ASP A 238 -21.55 12.03 19.19
C ASP A 238 -21.72 12.83 17.89
N THR A 239 -21.71 12.16 16.74
CA THR A 239 -21.85 12.79 15.41
C THR A 239 -23.25 12.64 14.82
N GLY A 240 -24.21 12.11 15.59
CA GLY A 240 -25.62 12.03 15.19
C GLY A 240 -26.03 10.73 14.49
N TYR A 241 -25.24 9.67 14.63
CA TYR A 241 -25.48 8.34 14.05
C TYR A 241 -25.65 7.22 15.11
N PRO A 242 -26.43 7.41 16.19
CA PRO A 242 -26.59 6.38 17.22
C PRO A 242 -27.29 5.10 16.72
N GLN A 243 -27.94 5.15 15.56
CA GLN A 243 -28.63 4.02 14.94
C GLN A 243 -27.67 3.01 14.27
N VAL A 244 -26.39 3.36 14.06
CA VAL A 244 -25.42 2.42 13.50
C VAL A 244 -25.06 1.37 14.54
N LYS A 245 -25.33 0.09 14.24
CA LYS A 245 -24.98 -1.04 15.10
C LYS A 245 -23.50 -1.37 14.92
N VAL A 246 -22.70 -1.15 15.95
CA VAL A 246 -21.28 -1.54 15.99
C VAL A 246 -21.15 -2.91 16.65
N VAL A 247 -20.47 -3.84 15.98
CA VAL A 247 -20.26 -5.22 16.44
C VAL A 247 -18.76 -5.46 16.60
N LEU A 248 -18.36 -5.88 17.79
CA LEU A 248 -17.02 -6.43 18.04
C LEU A 248 -17.00 -7.90 17.65
N GLY A 249 -16.18 -8.24 16.66
CA GLY A 249 -16.03 -9.62 16.23
C GLY A 249 -15.19 -9.77 14.97
N ASP A 250 -14.71 -10.98 14.74
CA ASP A 250 -14.09 -11.36 13.49
C ASP A 250 -15.17 -11.45 12.40
N ALA A 251 -15.02 -10.63 11.35
CA ALA A 251 -15.97 -10.53 10.25
C ALA A 251 -16.18 -11.87 9.54
N GLU A 252 -15.22 -12.79 9.57
CA GLU A 252 -15.33 -14.14 9.01
C GLU A 252 -16.58 -14.88 9.53
N HIS A 253 -16.93 -14.66 10.80
CA HIS A 253 -17.98 -15.41 11.51
C HIS A 253 -19.33 -14.70 11.57
N VAL A 254 -19.50 -13.60 10.82
CA VAL A 254 -20.76 -12.84 10.81
C VAL A 254 -21.92 -13.73 10.35
N GLY A 255 -22.96 -13.77 11.19
CA GLY A 255 -24.20 -14.50 10.96
C GLY A 255 -25.22 -13.73 10.11
N ASP A 256 -26.42 -14.27 10.01
CA ASP A 256 -27.56 -13.67 9.31
C ASP A 256 -28.57 -13.01 10.28
N GLU A 257 -28.16 -12.73 11.52
CA GLU A 257 -29.04 -12.21 12.58
C GLU A 257 -29.82 -10.96 12.18
N ASP A 258 -29.18 -10.04 11.46
CA ASP A 258 -29.79 -8.82 10.95
C ASP A 258 -29.99 -8.84 9.42
N GLY A 259 -29.73 -9.98 8.79
CA GLY A 259 -29.77 -10.17 7.34
C GLY A 259 -31.12 -10.71 6.82
N PRO A 260 -31.23 -10.90 5.49
CA PRO A 260 -30.20 -10.67 4.48
C PRO A 260 -29.93 -9.18 4.21
N TYR A 261 -28.71 -8.83 3.82
CA TYR A 261 -28.27 -7.45 3.57
C TYR A 261 -28.41 -7.05 2.09
N ASP A 262 -28.90 -5.85 1.80
CA ASP A 262 -28.95 -5.31 0.43
C ASP A 262 -27.55 -4.99 -0.12
N ALA A 263 -26.64 -4.56 0.75
CA ALA A 263 -25.27 -4.27 0.41
C ALA A 263 -24.31 -4.63 1.55
N ILE A 264 -23.11 -5.08 1.19
CA ILE A 264 -21.98 -5.32 2.09
C ILE A 264 -20.77 -4.56 1.53
N LEU A 265 -20.11 -3.77 2.38
CA LEU A 265 -18.89 -3.05 2.05
C LEU A 265 -17.76 -3.54 2.96
N VAL A 266 -16.70 -4.08 2.36
CA VAL A 266 -15.51 -4.52 3.09
C VAL A 266 -14.44 -3.44 2.96
N THR A 267 -13.86 -3.01 4.08
CA THR A 267 -12.83 -1.95 4.13
C THR A 267 -11.45 -2.48 4.53
N ALA A 268 -11.18 -3.75 4.24
CA ALA A 268 -9.89 -4.42 4.44
C ALA A 268 -9.60 -5.34 3.23
N GLY A 269 -8.33 -5.59 2.95
CA GLY A 269 -7.86 -6.48 1.88
C GLY A 269 -8.17 -7.94 2.21
N ALA A 270 -9.32 -8.44 1.74
CA ALA A 270 -9.79 -9.79 2.00
C ALA A 270 -9.20 -10.77 0.98
N TRP A 271 -8.67 -11.91 1.43
CA TRP A 271 -8.26 -12.97 0.51
C TRP A 271 -9.46 -13.80 0.04
N ASP A 272 -10.49 -13.98 0.86
CA ASP A 272 -11.69 -14.75 0.53
C ASP A 272 -12.97 -14.01 0.95
N CYS A 273 -14.14 -14.50 0.56
CA CYS A 273 -15.43 -13.82 0.71
C CYS A 273 -16.55 -14.77 1.21
N PRO A 274 -16.60 -15.09 2.53
CA PRO A 274 -17.67 -15.93 3.09
C PRO A 274 -19.05 -15.25 3.14
N TRP A 275 -19.13 -13.94 2.89
CA TRP A 275 -20.33 -13.13 3.12
C TRP A 275 -21.35 -13.14 1.99
N GLY A 276 -21.05 -13.74 0.84
CA GLY A 276 -21.97 -13.79 -0.31
C GLY A 276 -23.35 -14.39 0.04
N ARG A 277 -23.38 -15.34 0.97
CA ARG A 277 -24.61 -15.97 1.48
C ARG A 277 -25.52 -15.00 2.26
N LEU A 278 -24.94 -13.95 2.83
CA LEU A 278 -25.65 -12.95 3.66
C LEU A 278 -26.35 -11.88 2.81
N LEU A 279 -26.06 -11.77 1.51
CA LEU A 279 -26.69 -10.79 0.63
C LEU A 279 -28.13 -11.15 0.29
N ALA A 280 -29.03 -10.17 0.18
CA ALA A 280 -30.34 -10.37 -0.43
C ALA A 280 -30.19 -10.77 -1.92
N PRO A 281 -31.21 -11.39 -2.55
CA PRO A 281 -31.20 -11.60 -4.00
C PRO A 281 -30.98 -10.28 -4.75
N GLY A 282 -29.96 -10.22 -5.63
CA GLY A 282 -29.58 -8.98 -6.32
C GLY A 282 -28.77 -7.98 -5.47
N GLY A 283 -28.49 -8.31 -4.20
CA GLY A 283 -27.64 -7.53 -3.31
C GLY A 283 -26.20 -7.45 -3.79
N ARG A 284 -25.45 -6.48 -3.26
CA ARG A 284 -24.10 -6.13 -3.74
C ARG A 284 -23.04 -6.27 -2.64
N LEU A 285 -21.91 -6.88 -2.96
CA LEU A 285 -20.71 -6.91 -2.12
C LEU A 285 -19.62 -6.08 -2.79
N VAL A 286 -19.11 -5.06 -2.13
CA VAL A 286 -17.92 -4.32 -2.57
C VAL A 286 -16.75 -4.75 -1.69
N VAL A 287 -15.72 -5.33 -2.30
CA VAL A 287 -14.60 -5.92 -1.57
C VAL A 287 -13.25 -5.63 -2.24
N PRO A 288 -12.25 -5.13 -1.48
CA PRO A 288 -10.86 -5.18 -1.86
C PRO A 288 -10.36 -6.63 -1.81
N LEU A 289 -10.48 -7.34 -2.93
CA LEU A 289 -10.14 -8.76 -3.05
C LEU A 289 -8.65 -8.93 -3.36
N ARG A 290 -7.98 -9.80 -2.60
CA ARG A 290 -6.57 -10.19 -2.76
C ARG A 290 -6.44 -11.58 -3.39
N PHE A 291 -5.50 -11.72 -4.32
CA PHE A 291 -5.09 -13.00 -4.91
C PHE A 291 -3.75 -12.82 -5.65
N CYS A 292 -2.79 -13.73 -5.46
CA CYS A 292 -1.52 -13.69 -6.20
C CYS A 292 -0.76 -12.36 -6.07
N GLY A 293 -0.71 -11.77 -4.88
CA GLY A 293 -0.16 -10.42 -4.64
C GLY A 293 -1.00 -9.28 -5.25
N ILE A 294 -1.97 -9.57 -6.11
CA ILE A 294 -2.86 -8.59 -6.75
C ILE A 294 -3.95 -8.18 -5.77
N THR A 295 -4.29 -6.89 -5.78
CA THR A 295 -5.49 -6.38 -5.13
C THR A 295 -6.38 -5.65 -6.14
N ARG A 296 -7.68 -5.93 -6.11
CA ARG A 296 -8.72 -5.19 -6.85
C ARG A 296 -9.93 -4.94 -5.96
N SER A 297 -10.47 -3.72 -6.00
CA SER A 297 -11.79 -3.44 -5.47
C SER A 297 -12.80 -3.93 -6.50
N ILE A 298 -13.63 -4.90 -6.15
CA ILE A 298 -14.61 -5.50 -7.06
C ILE A 298 -16.00 -5.37 -6.46
N THR A 299 -16.96 -4.95 -7.28
CA THR A 299 -18.39 -5.00 -6.93
C THR A 299 -18.98 -6.31 -7.41
N PHE A 300 -19.39 -7.18 -6.51
CA PHE A 300 -20.06 -8.44 -6.77
C PHE A 300 -21.57 -8.30 -6.61
N VAL A 301 -22.34 -8.76 -7.60
CA VAL A 301 -23.81 -8.84 -7.54
C VAL A 301 -24.25 -10.29 -7.37
N ARG A 302 -25.12 -10.55 -6.40
CA ARG A 302 -25.64 -11.91 -6.16
C ARG A 302 -26.60 -12.35 -7.27
N TYR A 303 -26.26 -13.46 -7.93
CA TYR A 303 -27.10 -14.13 -8.93
C TYR A 303 -27.23 -15.62 -8.60
N GLY A 304 -28.32 -15.97 -7.89
CA GLY A 304 -28.49 -17.34 -7.36
C GLY A 304 -27.48 -17.63 -6.25
N ASP A 305 -26.65 -18.65 -6.48
CA ASP A 305 -25.57 -19.11 -5.60
C ASP A 305 -24.21 -18.48 -5.92
N ARG A 306 -24.05 -17.87 -7.10
CA ARG A 306 -22.82 -17.21 -7.52
C ARG A 306 -22.88 -15.69 -7.38
N LEU A 307 -21.71 -15.07 -7.37
CA LEU A 307 -21.54 -13.63 -7.44
C LEU A 307 -20.89 -13.24 -8.76
N ALA A 308 -21.49 -12.29 -9.48
CA ALA A 308 -20.93 -11.73 -10.72
C ALA A 308 -20.22 -10.41 -10.43
N GLY A 309 -18.94 -10.30 -10.78
CA GLY A 309 -18.11 -9.13 -10.56
C GLY A 309 -18.34 -8.03 -11.61
N LEU A 310 -18.26 -6.79 -11.16
CA LEU A 310 -18.38 -5.55 -11.90
C LEU A 310 -17.26 -4.60 -11.46
N ASP A 311 -16.85 -3.72 -12.38
CA ASP A 311 -15.98 -2.57 -12.13
C ASP A 311 -14.72 -2.89 -11.28
N PRO A 312 -13.86 -3.83 -11.72
CA PRO A 312 -12.63 -4.16 -11.00
C PRO A 312 -11.63 -3.00 -11.09
N GLU A 313 -11.31 -2.38 -9.95
CA GLU A 313 -10.39 -1.23 -9.89
C GLU A 313 -9.14 -1.55 -9.06
N VAL A 314 -7.97 -1.06 -9.48
CA VAL A 314 -6.74 -1.19 -8.69
C VAL A 314 -6.90 -0.46 -7.36
N CYS A 315 -6.61 -1.13 -6.25
CA CYS A 315 -6.64 -0.50 -4.92
C CYS A 315 -5.63 -1.15 -3.96
N GLY A 316 -5.35 -0.48 -2.85
CA GLY A 316 -4.59 -1.03 -1.72
C GLY A 316 -5.33 -0.81 -0.41
N PHE A 317 -5.41 -1.85 0.41
CA PHE A 317 -6.04 -1.83 1.73
C PHE A 317 -5.20 -2.65 2.71
N VAL A 318 -5.33 -2.34 4.01
CA VAL A 318 -4.70 -3.15 5.05
C VAL A 318 -5.20 -4.60 4.98
N PRO A 319 -4.32 -5.61 5.09
CA PRO A 319 -4.72 -7.01 5.07
C PRO A 319 -5.80 -7.37 6.10
N MET A 320 -6.78 -8.18 5.70
CA MET A 320 -7.73 -8.80 6.63
C MET A 320 -6.98 -9.57 7.72
N GLN A 321 -7.45 -9.44 8.96
CA GLN A 321 -6.93 -10.13 10.14
C GLN A 321 -7.91 -11.21 10.62
N GLY A 322 -7.50 -12.01 11.61
CA GLY A 322 -8.35 -13.04 12.19
C GLY A 322 -8.42 -14.31 11.35
N THR A 323 -9.56 -14.99 11.37
CA THR A 323 -9.74 -16.31 10.74
C THR A 323 -9.63 -16.27 9.21
N GLY A 324 -9.97 -15.12 8.61
CA GLY A 324 -9.83 -14.84 7.18
C GLY A 324 -8.48 -14.26 6.78
N ALA A 325 -7.49 -14.19 7.70
CA ALA A 325 -6.14 -13.78 7.37
C ALA A 325 -5.48 -14.80 6.41
N HIS A 326 -4.65 -14.29 5.50
CA HIS A 326 -3.91 -15.09 4.53
C HIS A 326 -2.48 -14.58 4.41
N GLU A 327 -1.54 -15.49 4.61
CA GLU A 327 -0.11 -15.23 4.50
C GLU A 327 0.40 -15.74 3.15
N GLU A 328 1.07 -14.86 2.41
CA GLU A 328 1.75 -15.19 1.16
C GLU A 328 3.17 -15.66 1.49
N GLN A 329 3.77 -16.48 0.62
CA GLN A 329 5.19 -16.83 0.77
C GLN A 329 6.03 -15.58 0.48
N VAL A 330 6.97 -15.27 1.37
CA VAL A 330 7.87 -14.13 1.24
C VAL A 330 9.32 -14.61 1.29
N ALA A 331 10.10 -14.26 0.26
CA ALA A 331 11.55 -14.40 0.25
C ALA A 331 12.21 -13.01 0.32
N ALA A 332 12.74 -12.68 1.49
CA ALA A 332 13.53 -11.48 1.74
C ALA A 332 14.99 -11.74 1.31
N LEU A 333 15.43 -11.04 0.27
CA LEU A 333 16.77 -11.13 -0.30
C LEU A 333 17.59 -9.90 0.09
N ALA A 334 18.92 -10.04 0.06
CA ALA A 334 19.89 -8.99 0.38
C ALA A 334 19.56 -8.28 1.72
N GLY A 335 19.25 -9.05 2.75
CA GLY A 335 18.91 -8.52 4.08
C GLY A 335 17.56 -7.80 4.16
N GLY A 336 16.65 -8.05 3.21
CA GLY A 336 15.33 -7.41 3.14
C GLY A 336 15.22 -6.30 2.11
N ALA A 337 16.34 -5.93 1.45
CA ALA A 337 16.37 -4.90 0.42
C ALA A 337 15.49 -5.24 -0.80
N VAL A 338 15.38 -6.53 -1.15
CA VAL A 338 14.52 -7.03 -2.23
C VAL A 338 13.58 -8.08 -1.66
N THR A 339 12.29 -7.97 -1.96
CA THR A 339 11.28 -8.94 -1.52
C THR A 339 10.59 -9.57 -2.72
N LEU A 340 10.53 -10.90 -2.72
CA LEU A 340 9.73 -11.69 -3.63
C LEU A 340 8.53 -12.26 -2.88
N THR A 341 7.32 -12.01 -3.38
CA THR A 341 6.07 -12.51 -2.79
C THR A 341 5.33 -13.42 -3.75
N LEU A 342 4.92 -14.59 -3.28
CA LEU A 342 4.22 -15.61 -4.06
C LEU A 342 3.00 -16.16 -3.29
N ASP A 343 1.82 -16.11 -3.90
CA ASP A 343 0.59 -16.71 -3.33
C ASP A 343 0.43 -18.15 -3.85
N GLY A 344 0.60 -19.13 -2.97
CA GLY A 344 0.65 -20.54 -3.38
C GLY A 344 1.91 -20.87 -4.19
N GLY A 345 1.78 -21.71 -5.22
CA GLY A 345 2.89 -22.07 -6.10
C GLY A 345 3.98 -22.97 -5.46
N PRO A 346 5.17 -23.06 -6.07
CA PRO A 346 6.28 -23.82 -5.50
C PRO A 346 6.81 -23.19 -4.20
N ALA A 347 7.38 -24.02 -3.31
CA ALA A 347 8.04 -23.54 -2.11
C ALA A 347 9.30 -22.72 -2.47
N LEU A 348 9.44 -21.53 -1.89
CA LEU A 348 10.59 -20.65 -2.13
C LEU A 348 11.83 -21.13 -1.33
N ASP A 349 13.00 -21.18 -1.98
CA ASP A 349 14.29 -21.30 -1.30
C ASP A 349 14.95 -19.91 -1.26
N THR A 350 14.69 -19.16 -0.18
CA THR A 350 15.19 -17.80 0.01
C THR A 350 16.71 -17.73 -0.15
N ALA A 351 17.46 -18.74 0.32
CA ALA A 351 18.92 -18.73 0.21
C ALA A 351 19.39 -18.96 -1.23
N ALA A 352 18.67 -19.77 -2.02
CA ALA A 352 18.96 -19.93 -3.45
C ALA A 352 18.59 -18.69 -4.26
N LEU A 353 17.44 -18.08 -3.97
CA LEU A 353 17.01 -16.82 -4.58
C LEU A 353 17.97 -15.66 -4.26
N ASP A 354 18.51 -15.62 -3.03
CA ASP A 354 19.49 -14.63 -2.62
C ASP A 354 20.80 -14.80 -3.42
N ARG A 355 21.26 -16.05 -3.60
CA ARG A 355 22.39 -16.34 -4.50
C ARG A 355 22.08 -15.96 -5.94
N ALA A 356 20.86 -16.22 -6.42
CA ALA A 356 20.44 -15.88 -7.78
C ALA A 356 20.49 -14.37 -8.04
N LEU A 357 20.13 -13.55 -7.04
CA LEU A 357 20.19 -12.09 -7.12
C LEU A 357 21.62 -11.58 -7.35
N THR A 358 22.65 -12.25 -6.82
CA THR A 358 24.06 -11.83 -6.98
C THR A 358 24.66 -12.10 -8.36
N GLY A 359 24.02 -12.92 -9.19
CA GLY A 359 24.49 -13.22 -10.55
C GLY A 359 24.04 -12.18 -11.57
N ASP A 360 24.75 -12.13 -12.70
CA ASP A 360 24.36 -11.27 -13.82
C ASP A 360 22.96 -11.68 -14.35
N PRO A 361 22.00 -10.74 -14.46
CA PRO A 361 20.69 -11.07 -14.99
C PRO A 361 20.73 -11.35 -16.48
N ALA A 362 19.91 -12.31 -16.91
CA ALA A 362 19.53 -12.42 -18.31
C ALA A 362 18.59 -11.26 -18.66
N GLU A 363 19.01 -10.41 -19.60
CA GLU A 363 18.21 -9.29 -20.09
C GLU A 363 17.50 -9.65 -21.41
N LEU A 364 16.22 -9.31 -21.51
CA LEU A 364 15.44 -9.48 -22.74
C LEU A 364 14.47 -8.32 -22.96
N TRP A 365 14.61 -7.63 -24.08
CA TRP A 365 13.69 -6.56 -24.51
C TRP A 365 12.51 -7.12 -25.29
N THR A 366 11.30 -6.69 -24.94
CA THR A 366 10.07 -7.32 -25.42
C THR A 366 9.61 -6.78 -26.76
N GLY A 367 9.99 -5.56 -27.13
CA GLY A 367 9.40 -4.79 -28.22
C GLY A 367 8.02 -4.20 -27.90
N VAL A 368 7.49 -4.43 -26.69
CA VAL A 368 6.22 -3.86 -26.24
C VAL A 368 6.48 -2.46 -25.69
N VAL A 369 5.86 -1.47 -26.32
CA VAL A 369 6.04 -0.05 -25.99
C VAL A 369 4.73 0.52 -25.46
N VAL A 370 4.80 1.21 -24.33
CA VAL A 370 3.66 1.89 -23.70
C VAL A 370 3.97 3.36 -23.45
N ARG A 371 2.93 4.17 -23.32
CA ARG A 371 3.08 5.54 -22.83
C ARG A 371 3.22 5.53 -21.30
N PRO A 372 3.95 6.48 -20.68
CA PRO A 372 4.08 6.55 -19.23
C PRO A 372 2.76 6.65 -18.47
N ASP A 373 1.73 7.21 -19.09
CA ASP A 373 0.38 7.39 -18.55
C ASP A 373 -0.58 6.24 -18.88
N GLU A 374 -0.15 5.27 -19.69
CA GLU A 374 -1.00 4.18 -20.14
C GLU A 374 -1.10 3.05 -19.09
N PRO A 375 -2.32 2.69 -18.64
CA PRO A 375 -2.51 1.56 -17.74
C PRO A 375 -2.10 0.24 -18.39
N PHE A 376 -1.32 -0.56 -17.68
CA PHE A 376 -0.94 -1.93 -18.08
C PHE A 376 -1.24 -2.95 -16.98
N ASP A 377 -2.12 -2.60 -16.04
CA ASP A 377 -2.46 -3.43 -14.88
C ASP A 377 -3.12 -4.76 -15.28
N THR A 378 -3.76 -4.81 -16.46
CA THR A 378 -4.30 -6.04 -17.06
C THR A 378 -3.21 -7.03 -17.48
N ALA A 379 -1.97 -6.59 -17.72
CA ALA A 379 -0.84 -7.49 -17.97
C ALA A 379 -0.51 -8.34 -16.73
N ALA A 380 -0.62 -7.75 -15.53
CA ALA A 380 -0.44 -8.48 -14.28
C ALA A 380 -1.56 -9.52 -14.08
N LEU A 381 -2.82 -9.16 -14.38
CA LEU A 381 -3.94 -10.12 -14.36
C LEU A 381 -3.73 -11.26 -15.37
N TRP A 382 -3.21 -10.95 -16.56
CA TRP A 382 -2.92 -11.94 -17.58
C TRP A 382 -1.89 -12.96 -17.06
N LEU A 383 -0.80 -12.48 -16.47
CA LEU A 383 0.22 -13.34 -15.87
C LEU A 383 -0.36 -14.18 -14.71
N ALA A 384 -1.07 -13.56 -13.77
CA ALA A 384 -1.68 -14.25 -12.63
C ALA A 384 -2.62 -15.39 -13.04
N THR A 385 -3.30 -15.26 -14.19
CA THR A 385 -4.24 -16.26 -14.70
C THR A 385 -3.61 -17.33 -15.58
N HIS A 386 -2.33 -17.19 -15.97
CA HIS A 386 -1.66 -18.14 -16.86
C HIS A 386 -0.40 -18.78 -16.25
N GLU A 387 0.06 -18.30 -15.11
CA GLU A 387 1.34 -18.70 -14.53
C GLU A 387 1.19 -19.11 -13.06
N ASP A 388 1.46 -20.38 -12.72
CA ASP A 388 1.42 -20.86 -11.32
C ASP A 388 2.55 -20.26 -10.46
N THR A 389 3.58 -19.72 -11.13
CA THR A 389 4.73 -19.08 -10.49
C THR A 389 4.61 -17.56 -10.49
N PHE A 390 3.46 -17.00 -10.85
CA PHE A 390 3.28 -15.55 -10.83
C PHE A 390 3.27 -15.02 -9.41
N GLY A 391 4.10 -14.02 -9.17
CA GLY A 391 4.14 -13.27 -7.94
C GLY A 391 4.61 -11.84 -8.20
N VAL A 392 5.11 -11.20 -7.16
CA VAL A 392 5.57 -9.81 -7.24
C VAL A 392 6.97 -9.67 -6.67
N ILE A 393 7.72 -8.73 -7.27
CA ILE A 393 8.98 -8.25 -6.72
C ILE A 393 8.80 -6.81 -6.24
N TRP A 394 9.42 -6.53 -5.11
CA TRP A 394 9.55 -5.21 -4.52
C TRP A 394 11.01 -4.96 -4.14
N GLN A 395 11.41 -3.71 -4.14
CA GLN A 395 12.70 -3.28 -3.61
C GLN A 395 12.52 -2.03 -2.74
N SER A 396 13.21 -2.03 -1.60
CA SER A 396 13.31 -0.83 -0.77
C SER A 396 13.92 0.34 -1.56
N PRO A 397 13.39 1.57 -1.40
CA PRO A 397 13.89 2.75 -2.12
C PRO A 397 15.39 3.05 -1.93
N ASP A 398 15.99 2.55 -0.84
CA ASP A 398 17.38 2.83 -0.43
C ASP A 398 18.41 1.85 -1.04
N HIS A 399 18.03 1.15 -2.10
CA HIS A 399 18.90 0.22 -2.80
C HIS A 399 18.73 0.30 -4.33
N ASP A 400 19.76 -0.10 -5.09
CA ASP A 400 19.73 -0.28 -6.55
C ASP A 400 20.22 -1.67 -7.00
N LEU A 401 19.61 -2.72 -6.44
CA LEU A 401 19.90 -4.13 -6.72
C LEU A 401 19.08 -4.69 -7.89
N VAL A 402 17.88 -4.15 -8.10
CA VAL A 402 16.98 -4.53 -9.19
C VAL A 402 16.37 -3.26 -9.79
N ARG A 403 15.82 -3.39 -11.01
CA ARG A 403 15.21 -2.25 -11.72
C ARG A 403 13.77 -2.55 -12.14
N PRO A 404 12.84 -2.70 -11.19
CA PRO A 404 11.47 -3.04 -11.51
C PRO A 404 10.76 -1.87 -12.23
N VAL A 405 9.86 -2.18 -13.16
CA VAL A 405 9.07 -1.15 -13.86
C VAL A 405 8.03 -0.48 -12.94
N LEU A 406 7.57 -1.19 -11.92
CA LEU A 406 6.70 -0.66 -10.86
C LEU A 406 7.42 -0.75 -9.53
N ARG A 407 7.57 0.39 -8.84
CA ARG A 407 8.33 0.46 -7.58
C ARG A 407 7.80 -0.45 -6.47
N TRP A 408 6.49 -0.65 -6.38
CA TRP A 408 5.82 -1.30 -5.23
C TRP A 408 5.14 -2.64 -5.54
N PHE A 409 4.87 -2.90 -6.82
CA PHE A 409 4.07 -4.04 -7.27
C PHE A 409 4.53 -4.44 -8.67
N CYS A 410 5.74 -5.00 -8.79
CA CYS A 410 6.26 -5.39 -10.09
C CYS A 410 5.96 -6.86 -10.40
N PRO A 411 5.27 -7.18 -11.51
CA PRO A 411 5.04 -8.55 -11.96
C PRO A 411 6.34 -9.36 -12.05
N ALA A 412 6.33 -10.56 -11.46
CA ALA A 412 7.45 -11.49 -11.50
C ALA A 412 6.98 -12.93 -11.72
N LEU A 413 7.86 -13.76 -12.30
CA LEU A 413 7.76 -15.23 -12.28
C LEU A 413 8.80 -15.76 -11.31
N ILE A 414 8.38 -16.53 -10.31
CA ILE A 414 9.20 -16.93 -9.16
C ILE A 414 9.17 -18.45 -9.02
N THR A 415 10.35 -19.06 -9.05
CA THR A 415 10.57 -20.50 -8.81
C THR A 415 11.40 -20.66 -7.53
N PRO A 416 11.65 -21.89 -7.03
CA PRO A 416 12.43 -22.06 -5.80
C PRO A 416 13.80 -21.38 -5.80
N ASP A 417 14.50 -21.31 -6.93
CA ASP A 417 15.90 -20.84 -7.01
C ASP A 417 16.17 -19.78 -8.10
N SER A 418 15.13 -19.33 -8.79
CA SER A 418 15.24 -18.40 -9.93
C SER A 418 14.01 -17.50 -10.00
N PHE A 419 14.16 -16.28 -10.52
CA PHE A 419 13.05 -15.36 -10.73
C PHE A 419 13.27 -14.48 -11.95
N ALA A 420 12.20 -13.96 -12.54
CA ALA A 420 12.29 -12.93 -13.57
C ALA A 420 11.21 -11.86 -13.37
N TYR A 421 11.52 -10.60 -13.64
CA TYR A 421 10.62 -9.48 -13.39
C TYR A 421 10.67 -8.43 -14.51
N LEU A 422 9.62 -7.61 -14.61
CA LEU A 422 9.53 -6.57 -15.61
C LEU A 422 10.44 -5.37 -15.30
N THR A 423 11.20 -4.95 -16.30
CA THR A 423 11.99 -3.71 -16.29
C THR A 423 11.57 -2.80 -17.45
N TYR A 424 12.23 -1.66 -17.61
CA TYR A 424 11.94 -0.72 -18.68
C TYR A 424 13.18 0.03 -19.16
N ARG A 425 13.10 0.53 -20.39
CA ARG A 425 13.99 1.56 -20.92
C ARG A 425 13.19 2.63 -21.65
N GLU A 426 13.74 3.82 -21.77
CA GLU A 426 13.17 4.88 -22.59
C GLU A 426 13.32 4.53 -24.06
N ASP A 427 12.29 4.83 -24.86
CA ASP A 427 12.33 4.69 -26.31
C ASP A 427 13.19 5.80 -26.93
N GLU A 428 14.08 5.43 -27.85
CA GLU A 428 15.06 6.34 -28.47
C GLU A 428 14.40 7.31 -29.48
N THR A 429 13.12 7.15 -29.77
CA THR A 429 12.40 7.90 -30.82
C THR A 429 11.91 9.30 -30.40
N GLY A 430 12.18 9.75 -29.18
CA GLY A 430 11.92 11.13 -28.72
C GLY A 430 10.48 11.45 -28.31
N GLU A 431 9.54 10.51 -28.47
CA GLU A 431 8.26 10.53 -27.76
C GLU A 431 8.50 9.85 -26.41
N ARG A 432 8.11 10.47 -25.28
CA ARG A 432 8.21 9.85 -23.94
C ARG A 432 7.43 8.53 -23.91
N ARG A 433 8.08 7.43 -24.27
CA ARG A 433 7.56 6.08 -24.30
C ARG A 433 8.55 5.18 -23.58
N ILE A 434 8.03 4.11 -22.99
CA ILE A 434 8.86 3.11 -22.34
C ILE A 434 8.68 1.78 -23.07
N GLU A 435 9.80 1.11 -23.36
CA GLU A 435 9.79 -0.28 -23.79
C GLU A 435 9.94 -1.18 -22.56
N PHE A 436 9.07 -2.18 -22.44
CA PHE A 436 9.22 -3.19 -21.41
C PHE A 436 10.36 -4.15 -21.73
N GLY A 437 11.18 -4.41 -20.73
CA GLY A 437 12.19 -5.46 -20.71
C GLY A 437 11.90 -6.47 -19.61
N VAL A 438 12.73 -7.50 -19.56
CA VAL A 438 12.70 -8.51 -18.50
C VAL A 438 14.12 -8.79 -18.04
N HIS A 439 14.33 -8.79 -16.72
CA HIS A 439 15.54 -9.31 -16.09
C HIS A 439 15.22 -10.66 -15.45
N GLY A 440 16.03 -11.68 -15.73
CA GLY A 440 15.92 -13.02 -15.17
C GLY A 440 17.17 -13.42 -14.39
N HIS A 441 16.99 -13.80 -13.13
CA HIS A 441 18.04 -14.20 -12.20
C HIS A 441 17.98 -15.70 -11.90
N GLY A 442 19.14 -16.29 -11.59
CA GLY A 442 19.28 -17.69 -11.21
C GLY A 442 19.37 -18.67 -12.39
N PRO A 443 19.49 -19.98 -12.11
CA PRO A 443 19.69 -21.02 -13.13
C PRO A 443 18.63 -21.03 -14.24
N LEU A 444 17.38 -20.68 -13.93
CA LEU A 444 16.27 -20.59 -14.88
C LEU A 444 16.00 -19.16 -15.37
N GLY A 445 16.80 -18.17 -14.98
CA GLY A 445 16.63 -16.76 -15.33
C GLY A 445 16.38 -16.51 -16.83
N PRO A 446 17.23 -17.02 -17.74
CA PRO A 446 17.02 -16.87 -19.19
C PRO A 446 15.72 -17.50 -19.72
N GLU A 447 15.26 -18.59 -19.11
CA GLU A 447 14.00 -19.26 -19.48
C GLU A 447 12.80 -18.45 -19.00
N LEU A 448 12.81 -18.05 -17.71
CA LEU A 448 11.77 -17.22 -17.12
C LEU A 448 11.65 -15.87 -17.83
N ALA A 449 12.78 -15.27 -18.23
CA ALA A 449 12.78 -14.03 -18.99
C ALA A 449 12.08 -14.17 -20.35
N ARG A 450 12.38 -15.25 -21.10
CA ARG A 450 11.71 -15.56 -22.37
C ARG A 450 10.22 -15.83 -22.18
N ARG A 451 9.84 -16.54 -21.11
CA ARG A 451 8.44 -16.87 -20.80
C ARG A 451 7.63 -15.63 -20.45
N LEU A 452 8.14 -14.78 -19.55
CA LEU A 452 7.52 -13.52 -19.16
C LEU A 452 7.37 -12.57 -20.36
N ALA A 453 8.41 -12.45 -21.20
CA ALA A 453 8.36 -11.66 -22.43
C ALA A 453 7.33 -12.21 -23.45
N ALA A 454 7.18 -13.53 -23.56
CA ALA A 454 6.17 -14.14 -24.43
C ALA A 454 4.74 -13.84 -23.95
N HIS A 455 4.51 -13.86 -22.62
CA HIS A 455 3.23 -13.44 -22.05
C HIS A 455 2.94 -11.97 -22.34
N LEU A 456 3.92 -11.08 -22.13
CA LEU A 456 3.75 -9.65 -22.43
C LEU A 456 3.42 -9.40 -23.91
N ARG A 457 4.11 -10.06 -24.84
CA ARG A 457 3.82 -9.93 -26.28
C ARG A 457 2.43 -10.46 -26.65
N THR A 458 1.99 -11.53 -25.99
CA THR A 458 0.64 -12.09 -26.22
C THR A 458 -0.43 -11.16 -25.67
N TRP A 459 -0.24 -10.64 -24.45
CA TRP A 459 -1.12 -9.65 -23.87
C TRP A 459 -1.19 -8.39 -24.74
N ASP A 460 -0.04 -7.86 -25.18
CA ASP A 460 0.03 -6.67 -26.03
C ASP A 460 -0.75 -6.83 -27.33
N ARG A 461 -0.55 -7.96 -28.02
CA ARG A 461 -1.20 -8.26 -29.31
C ARG A 461 -2.70 -8.49 -29.18
N ASP A 462 -3.12 -9.27 -28.18
CA ASP A 462 -4.47 -9.87 -28.16
C ASP A 462 -5.39 -9.26 -27.07
N TRP A 463 -4.83 -8.68 -25.99
CA TRP A 463 -5.59 -8.39 -24.77
C TRP A 463 -5.44 -6.97 -24.20
N ARG A 464 -4.38 -6.22 -24.55
CA ARG A 464 -4.11 -4.87 -24.03
C ARG A 464 -5.27 -3.89 -24.24
N HIS A 465 -5.99 -4.05 -25.35
CA HIS A 465 -7.16 -3.22 -25.69
C HIS A 465 -8.50 -3.93 -25.44
N HIS A 466 -8.48 -5.11 -24.80
CA HIS A 466 -9.69 -5.81 -24.39
C HIS A 466 -10.32 -5.11 -23.18
N PRO A 467 -11.65 -5.17 -22.97
CA PRO A 467 -12.31 -4.67 -21.76
C PRO A 467 -11.89 -5.32 -20.43
N GLY A 468 -10.89 -6.19 -20.41
CA GLY A 468 -10.46 -6.97 -19.24
C GLY A 468 -11.24 -8.28 -19.06
N PRO A 469 -10.85 -9.10 -18.06
CA PRO A 469 -11.52 -10.36 -17.76
C PRO A 469 -12.78 -10.17 -16.91
N ARG A 470 -13.67 -11.16 -16.95
CA ARG A 470 -14.84 -11.28 -16.08
C ARG A 470 -14.46 -12.00 -14.79
N PHE A 471 -14.95 -11.48 -13.67
CA PHE A 471 -14.73 -12.04 -12.34
C PHE A 471 -16.03 -12.68 -11.85
N THR A 472 -15.97 -13.91 -11.34
CA THR A 472 -17.09 -14.53 -10.64
C THR A 472 -16.61 -15.25 -9.39
N LEU A 473 -17.43 -15.22 -8.33
CA LEU A 473 -17.20 -16.04 -7.15
C LEU A 473 -18.28 -17.12 -7.07
N HIS A 474 -17.84 -18.35 -6.88
CA HIS A 474 -18.70 -19.51 -6.64
C HIS A 474 -18.45 -20.04 -5.22
N PRO A 475 -19.44 -20.65 -4.56
CA PRO A 475 -19.22 -21.37 -3.30
C PRO A 475 -18.14 -22.46 -3.44
N ALA A 476 -17.41 -22.76 -2.36
CA ALA A 476 -16.34 -23.78 -2.38
C ALA A 476 -16.81 -25.21 -2.66
N ASP A 477 -18.09 -25.52 -2.45
CA ASP A 477 -18.70 -26.80 -2.79
C ASP A 477 -19.25 -26.85 -4.24
N ALA A 478 -19.21 -25.73 -4.96
CA ALA A 478 -19.57 -25.67 -6.36
C ALA A 478 -18.42 -26.13 -7.27
N MET A 479 -18.77 -26.66 -8.44
CA MET A 479 -17.81 -27.00 -9.50
C MET A 479 -17.99 -26.05 -10.69
N PRO A 480 -17.41 -24.82 -10.65
CA PRO A 480 -17.49 -23.92 -11.78
C PRO A 480 -16.76 -24.52 -13.00
N PRO A 481 -17.27 -24.29 -14.23
CA PRO A 481 -16.57 -24.74 -15.43
C PRO A 481 -15.22 -24.03 -15.54
N ALA A 482 -14.19 -24.77 -15.97
CA ALA A 482 -12.89 -24.17 -16.26
C ALA A 482 -13.04 -23.13 -17.40
N PRO A 483 -12.53 -21.90 -17.23
CA PRO A 483 -12.56 -20.90 -18.29
C PRO A 483 -11.71 -21.36 -19.47
N ALA A 484 -12.10 -20.98 -20.69
CA ALA A 484 -11.32 -21.30 -21.89
C ALA A 484 -9.96 -20.58 -21.90
N THR A 485 -9.96 -19.34 -21.42
CA THR A 485 -8.76 -18.50 -21.22
C THR A 485 -8.88 -17.85 -19.86
N GLY A 486 -8.02 -18.23 -18.91
CA GLY A 486 -8.08 -17.74 -17.54
C GLY A 486 -7.81 -18.83 -16.51
N ARG A 487 -8.21 -18.59 -15.26
CA ARG A 487 -7.93 -19.49 -14.14
C ARG A 487 -9.04 -19.46 -13.09
N ILE A 488 -9.22 -20.61 -12.45
CA ILE A 488 -9.96 -20.75 -11.19
C ILE A 488 -8.94 -20.71 -10.05
N PHE A 489 -9.14 -19.82 -9.09
CA PHE A 489 -8.37 -19.74 -7.84
C PHE A 489 -9.22 -20.32 -6.72
N PRO A 490 -8.94 -21.56 -6.27
CA PRO A 490 -9.60 -22.15 -5.11
C PRO A 490 -9.22 -21.39 -3.84
N LYS A 491 -10.22 -21.02 -3.06
CA LYS A 491 -10.08 -20.40 -1.74
C LYS A 491 -10.82 -21.27 -0.71
N ARG A 492 -10.92 -20.80 0.54
CA ARG A 492 -11.50 -21.56 1.65
C ARG A 492 -13.02 -21.70 1.53
N HIS A 493 -13.69 -20.61 1.17
CA HIS A 493 -15.15 -20.46 1.08
C HIS A 493 -15.63 -20.29 -0.35
N THR A 494 -14.74 -19.86 -1.25
CA THR A 494 -15.10 -19.57 -2.64
C THR A 494 -14.12 -20.13 -3.66
N HIS A 495 -14.59 -20.23 -4.90
CA HIS A 495 -13.76 -20.31 -6.10
C HIS A 495 -13.85 -18.98 -6.84
N LEU A 496 -12.73 -18.26 -6.94
CA LEU A 496 -12.62 -17.07 -7.79
C LEU A 496 -12.30 -17.51 -9.22
N VAL A 497 -13.22 -17.28 -10.15
CA VAL A 497 -13.01 -17.54 -11.57
C VAL A 497 -12.73 -16.23 -12.27
N ILE A 498 -11.58 -16.16 -12.95
CA ILE A 498 -11.21 -15.05 -13.82
C ILE A 498 -11.18 -15.58 -15.25
N ASP A 499 -12.09 -15.09 -16.08
CA ASP A 499 -12.30 -15.54 -17.47
C ASP A 499 -12.09 -14.38 -18.44
N TRP A 500 -11.18 -14.56 -19.39
CA TRP A 500 -10.87 -13.58 -20.43
C TRP A 500 -11.79 -13.66 -21.66
N ALA A 501 -12.57 -14.75 -21.80
CA ALA A 501 -13.44 -14.96 -22.95
C ALA A 501 -14.71 -14.11 -22.97
#